data_AF-A0A1A3I0M2-F1
#
_entry.id   AF-A0A1A3I0M2-F1
#
_cell.length_a   1.000
_cell.length_b   1.000
_cell.length_c   1.000
_cell.angle_alpha   90.00
_cell.angle_beta   90.00
_cell.angle_gamma   90.00
#
_symmetry.space_group_name_H-M   'P 1'
#
loop_
_entity.id
_entity.type
_entity.pdbx_description
1 polymer ?
#
loop_
_entity_poly.entity_id
_entity_poly.type
_entity_poly.pdbx_seq_one_letter_code
_entity_poly.pdbx_strand_id
1 'polypeptide(L)'
;MDTSAPALGTPAWCALHDDHPDKLAGVLNAAEGLAYGICWEQAAMAEAAKAVAAAADWARVATRYRERADFAAAHPWTKRAVTA
;
A
#
# COMPACT_ATOMS: atom_id res chain seq x y z
N MET A 1 26.55 4.56 -7.99
CA MET A 1 26.40 5.75 -7.13
C MET A 1 27.11 5.38 -5.85
N ASP A 2 28.33 5.87 -5.65
CA ASP A 2 29.07 5.59 -4.43
C ASP A 2 28.42 6.37 -3.30
N THR A 3 27.79 5.66 -2.38
CA THR A 3 27.24 6.27 -1.16
C THR A 3 28.38 6.59 -0.21
N SER A 4 28.27 7.69 0.54
CA SER A 4 29.28 8.12 1.52
C SER A 4 29.61 7.08 2.60
N ALA A 5 28.78 6.04 2.76
CA ALA A 5 28.93 4.98 3.74
C ALA A 5 28.30 3.66 3.23
N PRO A 6 28.65 2.51 3.84
CA PRO A 6 27.96 1.25 3.58
C PRO A 6 26.44 1.38 3.78
N ALA A 7 25.67 0.80 2.88
CA ALA A 7 24.21 0.88 2.95
C ALA A 7 23.67 0.25 4.24
N LEU A 8 22.67 0.90 4.84
CA LEU A 8 22.00 0.47 6.07
C LEU A 8 21.60 -1.02 5.99
N GLY A 9 21.96 -1.79 7.02
CA GLY A 9 21.58 -3.20 7.14
C GLY A 9 22.44 -4.19 6.33
N THR A 10 23.38 -3.71 5.51
CA THR A 10 24.34 -4.61 4.85
C THR A 10 25.33 -5.21 5.85
N PRO A 11 25.94 -6.38 5.56
CA PRO A 11 26.97 -6.95 6.44
C PRO A 11 28.13 -5.99 6.76
N ALA A 12 28.54 -5.18 5.78
CA ALA A 12 29.56 -4.15 5.96
C ALA A 12 29.10 -3.06 6.95
N TRP A 13 27.84 -2.63 6.89
CA TRP A 13 27.27 -1.69 7.87
C TRP A 13 27.12 -2.32 9.26
N CYS A 14 26.70 -3.59 9.34
CA CYS A 14 26.56 -4.32 10.61
C CYS A 14 27.91 -4.52 11.32
N ALA A 15 29.01 -4.65 10.57
CA ALA A 15 30.36 -4.81 11.12
C ALA A 15 30.95 -3.51 11.71
N LEU A 16 30.39 -2.34 11.39
CA LEU A 16 30.80 -1.06 11.98
C LEU A 16 30.39 -0.98 13.45
N HIS A 17 31.27 -0.42 14.29
CA HIS A 17 30.93 -0.04 15.67
C HIS A 17 29.74 0.93 15.69
N ASP A 18 28.92 0.87 16.73
CA ASP A 18 27.69 1.68 16.80
C ASP A 18 27.98 3.19 16.79
N ASP A 19 29.10 3.60 17.38
CA ASP A 19 29.55 5.00 17.39
C ASP A 19 30.36 5.42 16.14
N HIS A 20 30.52 4.54 15.16
CA HIS A 20 31.25 4.88 13.94
C HIS A 20 30.45 5.90 13.11
N PRO A 21 31.04 7.02 12.63
CA PRO A 21 30.30 8.05 11.91
C PRO A 21 29.56 7.51 10.66
N ASP A 22 30.18 6.56 9.94
CA ASP A 22 29.56 5.92 8.78
C ASP A 22 28.30 5.10 9.13
N LYS A 23 28.14 4.69 10.40
CA LYS A 23 26.92 4.03 10.88
C LYS A 23 25.73 4.97 10.74
N LEU A 24 25.89 6.21 11.23
CA LEU A 24 24.89 7.27 11.12
C LEU A 24 24.71 7.73 9.67
N ALA A 25 25.80 7.89 8.91
CA ALA A 25 25.72 8.28 7.50
C ALA A 25 24.91 7.28 6.67
N GLY A 26 25.07 5.97 6.90
CA GLY A 26 24.24 4.94 6.26
C GLY A 26 22.74 5.07 6.58
N VAL A 27 22.40 5.44 7.81
CA VAL A 27 21.00 5.70 8.23
C VAL A 27 20.44 6.94 7.52
N LEU A 28 21.21 8.03 7.46
CA LEU A 28 20.78 9.28 6.81
C LEU A 28 20.57 9.09 5.30
N ASN A 29 21.47 8.37 4.63
CA ASN A 29 21.30 8.03 3.21
C ASN A 29 20.02 7.22 2.95
N ALA A 30 19.71 6.26 3.82
CA ALA A 30 18.47 5.49 3.73
C ALA A 30 17.23 6.34 4.01
N ALA A 31 17.31 7.25 4.99
CA ALA A 31 16.23 8.17 5.33
C ALA A 31 15.92 9.16 4.19
N GLU A 32 16.94 9.68 3.50
CA GLU A 32 16.77 10.52 2.30
C GLU A 32 16.04 9.75 1.19
N GLY A 33 16.49 8.53 0.88
CA GLY A 33 15.83 7.66 -0.10
C GLY A 33 14.38 7.36 0.26
N LEU A 34 14.10 7.10 1.54
CA LEU A 34 12.74 6.88 2.05
C LEU A 34 11.87 8.14 1.91
N ALA A 35 12.41 9.31 2.24
CA ALA A 35 11.68 10.58 2.12
C ALA A 35 11.26 10.85 0.67
N TYR A 36 12.13 10.57 -0.30
CA TYR A 36 11.78 10.63 -1.72
C TYR A 36 10.74 9.57 -2.13
N GLY A 37 10.90 8.34 -1.62
CA GLY A 37 9.99 7.23 -1.90
C GLY A 37 8.56 7.50 -1.45
N ILE A 38 8.36 8.01 -0.23
CA ILE A 38 7.03 8.25 0.35
C ILE A 38 6.17 9.14 -0.55
N CYS A 39 6.72 10.27 -1.04
CA CYS A 39 5.98 11.19 -1.89
C CYS A 39 5.57 10.55 -3.22
N TRP A 40 6.49 9.79 -3.83
CA TRP A 40 6.23 9.10 -5.09
C TRP A 40 5.18 7.99 -4.94
N GLU A 41 5.32 7.18 -3.89
CA GLU A 41 4.38 6.10 -3.58
C GLU A 41 2.98 6.64 -3.30
N GLN A 42 2.85 7.74 -2.55
CA GLN A 42 1.54 8.37 -2.33
C GLN A 42 0.90 8.86 -3.63
N ALA A 43 1.68 9.48 -4.53
CA ALA A 43 1.17 9.88 -5.83
C ALA A 43 0.72 8.67 -6.67
N ALA A 44 1.52 7.59 -6.69
CA ALA A 44 1.17 6.36 -7.40
C ALA A 44 -0.10 5.69 -6.81
N MET A 45 -0.24 5.66 -5.48
CA MET A 45 -1.44 5.15 -4.81
C MET A 45 -2.67 5.99 -5.15
N ALA A 46 -2.55 7.32 -5.22
CA ALA A 46 -3.65 8.20 -5.59
C ALA A 46 -4.11 7.94 -7.04
N GLU A 47 -3.18 7.76 -7.98
CA GLU A 47 -3.53 7.42 -9.36
C GLU A 47 -4.16 6.03 -9.48
N ALA A 48 -3.64 5.04 -8.75
CA ALA A 48 -4.27 3.72 -8.68
C ALA A 48 -5.69 3.79 -8.11
N ALA A 49 -5.92 4.59 -7.06
CA ALA A 49 -7.24 4.79 -6.47
C ALA A 49 -8.22 5.42 -7.46
N LYS A 50 -7.78 6.44 -8.22
CA LYS A 50 -8.57 7.06 -9.29
C LYS A 50 -8.91 6.05 -10.39
N ALA A 51 -7.94 5.23 -10.80
CA ALA A 51 -8.16 4.20 -11.81
C ALA A 51 -9.19 3.15 -11.36
N VAL A 52 -9.11 2.68 -10.10
CA VAL A 52 -10.10 1.77 -9.52
C VAL A 52 -11.47 2.44 -9.45
N ALA A 53 -11.54 3.70 -9.00
CA ALA A 53 -12.79 4.46 -8.95
C ALA A 53 -13.43 4.61 -10.33
N ALA A 54 -12.62 4.76 -11.39
CA ALA A 54 -13.11 4.87 -12.77
C ALA A 54 -13.40 3.52 -13.44
N ALA A 55 -12.90 2.39 -12.90
CA ALA A 55 -13.00 1.08 -13.53
C ALA A 55 -14.44 0.53 -13.59
N ALA A 56 -15.34 1.01 -12.74
CA ALA A 56 -16.72 0.55 -12.70
C ALA A 56 -17.68 1.61 -12.15
N ASP A 57 -18.96 1.46 -12.47
CA ASP A 57 -20.04 2.21 -11.81
C ASP A 57 -20.28 1.65 -10.40
N TRP A 58 -19.52 2.18 -9.44
CA TRP A 58 -19.59 1.78 -8.04
C TRP A 58 -20.94 2.13 -7.39
N ALA A 59 -21.64 3.14 -7.88
CA ALA A 59 -22.98 3.48 -7.39
C ALA A 59 -23.96 2.37 -7.75
N ARG A 60 -23.93 1.88 -8.99
CA ARG A 60 -24.74 0.73 -9.44
C ARG A 60 -24.38 -0.55 -8.68
N VAL A 61 -23.09 -0.81 -8.45
CA VAL A 61 -22.65 -1.95 -7.63
C VAL A 61 -23.24 -1.85 -6.22
N ALA A 62 -23.13 -0.70 -5.56
CA ALA A 62 -23.66 -0.49 -4.23
C ALA A 62 -25.19 -0.64 -4.18
N THR A 63 -25.91 -0.12 -5.18
CA THR A 63 -27.36 -0.30 -5.30
C THR A 63 -27.73 -1.78 -5.38
N ARG A 64 -27.06 -2.54 -6.25
CA ARG A 64 -27.31 -3.99 -6.36
C ARG A 64 -27.09 -4.75 -5.05
N TYR A 65 -26.07 -4.38 -4.28
CA TYR A 65 -25.82 -4.99 -2.96
C TYR A 65 -26.91 -4.65 -1.95
N ARG A 66 -27.38 -3.38 -1.92
CA ARG A 66 -28.48 -2.96 -1.05
C ARG A 66 -29.78 -3.67 -1.41
N GLU A 67 -30.18 -3.64 -2.68
CA GLU A 67 -31.40 -4.32 -3.15
C GLU A 67 -31.40 -5.80 -2.78
N ARG A 68 -30.24 -6.46 -2.92
CA ARG A 68 -30.08 -7.86 -2.54
C ARG A 68 -30.24 -8.08 -1.03
N ALA A 69 -29.68 -7.19 -0.20
CA ALA A 69 -29.81 -7.25 1.24
C ALA A 69 -31.26 -7.01 1.69
N ASP A 70 -31.92 -6.01 1.11
CA ASP A 70 -33.32 -5.68 1.37
C ASP A 70 -34.24 -6.84 0.98
N PHE A 71 -34.00 -7.46 -0.18
CA PHE A 71 -34.71 -8.66 -0.60
C PHE A 71 -34.54 -9.81 0.40
N ALA A 72 -33.31 -10.08 0.84
CA ALA A 72 -33.06 -11.15 1.81
C ALA A 72 -33.72 -10.87 3.17
N ALA A 73 -33.74 -9.61 3.61
CA ALA A 73 -34.41 -9.19 4.84
C ALA A 73 -35.94 -9.31 4.73
N ALA A 74 -36.52 -8.94 3.59
CA ALA A 74 -37.95 -9.07 3.31
C ALA A 74 -38.39 -10.53 3.11
N HIS A 75 -37.47 -11.41 2.70
CA HIS A 75 -37.75 -12.82 2.43
C HIS A 75 -36.79 -13.77 3.17
N PRO A 76 -36.89 -13.89 4.50
CA PRO A 76 -35.97 -14.70 5.32
C PRO A 76 -35.92 -16.19 4.95
N TRP A 77 -36.97 -16.71 4.30
CA TRP A 77 -37.05 -18.10 3.86
C TRP A 77 -36.29 -18.38 2.55
N THR A 78 -35.83 -17.34 1.86
CA THR A 78 -35.06 -17.51 0.62
C THR A 78 -33.66 -18.00 0.91
N LYS A 79 -33.15 -18.92 0.08
CA LYS A 79 -31.78 -19.42 0.16
C LYS A 79 -31.01 -18.98 -1.08
N ARG A 80 -29.74 -18.60 -0.90
CA ARG A 80 -28.86 -18.24 -2.01
C ARG A 80 -28.60 -19.46 -2.88
N ALA A 81 -29.08 -19.43 -4.12
CA ALA A 81 -28.62 -20.33 -5.17
C ALA A 81 -27.43 -19.68 -5.90
N VAL A 82 -26.38 -20.46 -6.18
CA VAL A 82 -25.28 -20.08 -7.06
C VAL A 82 -25.27 -21.11 -8.19
N THR A 83 -25.50 -20.66 -9.40
CA THR A 83 -25.38 -21.51 -10.60
C THR A 83 -23.91 -21.49 -11.04
N ALA A 84 -23.34 -22.67 -11.23
CA ALA A 84 -21.98 -22.85 -11.74
C ALA A 84 -21.91 -22.53 -13.24
#